data_AF-A0A945NID7-F1
#
_entry.id   AF-A0A945NID7-F1
#
_cell.length_a   1.000
_cell.length_b   1.000
_cell.length_c   1.000
_cell.angle_alpha   90.00
_cell.angle_beta   90.00
_cell.angle_gamma   90.00
#
_symmetry.space_group_name_H-M   'P 1'
#
loop_
_entity.id
_entity.type
_entity.pdbx_description
1 polymer ?
#
loop_
_entity_poly.entity_id
_entity_poly.type
_entity_poly.pdbx_seq_one_letter_code
_entity_poly.pdbx_strand_id
1 'polypeptide(L)'
;MATYKPSTFNFSSLKDFCWPVDSRDAFFNPEANNLYLKVFEGVAYDCTPPLNMTASPDADLFKNSPVHHRYADTHEAGEVFIATLGKARIATPYAFIFNQSGVLFNDSYHNQSMLPMPIERMEHFIKVDLQMSIKDEAFSVPANTVRFDWPPKQIEEPCILLASPWCEGYHHWILETLPRLWALDEFEELRNLPVVIPAWAKQYHLDSLKAFGIDDDRILKFDGGTWDFERLYVPSFLAPGGHSERQITWVRERLRKAFGITPESTKERRLYVSRRDAVSRRLDNE
;
A
#
# COMPACT_ATOMS: atom_id res chain seq x y z
N MET A 1 24.43 -8.46 -17.19
CA MET A 1 23.64 -8.05 -16.00
C MET A 1 23.65 -6.54 -15.95
N ALA A 2 22.53 -5.89 -16.25
CA ALA A 2 22.41 -4.44 -16.11
C ALA A 2 22.36 -4.13 -14.60
N THR A 3 23.37 -3.42 -14.12
CA THR A 3 23.41 -2.88 -12.76
C THR A 3 22.28 -1.86 -12.62
N TYR A 4 21.29 -2.18 -11.78
CA TYR A 4 20.24 -1.25 -11.36
C TYR A 4 20.92 -0.03 -10.73
N LYS A 5 20.90 1.11 -11.44
CA LYS A 5 21.20 2.41 -10.83
C LYS A 5 19.92 2.86 -10.14
N PRO A 6 19.87 3.00 -8.81
CA PRO A 6 18.68 3.50 -8.14
C PRO A 6 18.37 4.89 -8.72
N SER A 7 17.17 5.03 -9.26
CA SER A 7 16.63 6.32 -9.66
C SER A 7 16.66 7.27 -8.47
N THR A 8 17.16 8.49 -8.67
CA THR A 8 17.15 9.59 -7.68
C THR A 8 15.76 10.21 -7.56
N PHE A 9 14.72 9.40 -7.38
CA PHE A 9 13.47 9.94 -6.91
C PHE A 9 13.58 10.13 -5.40
N ASN A 10 13.64 11.38 -4.95
CA ASN A 10 13.40 11.69 -3.54
C ASN A 10 11.89 11.58 -3.30
N PHE A 11 11.47 10.54 -2.58
CA PHE A 11 10.09 10.38 -2.15
C PHE A 11 9.99 10.63 -0.65
N SER A 12 8.93 11.33 -0.25
CA SER A 12 8.57 11.47 1.16
C SER A 12 7.53 10.41 1.53
N SER A 13 7.65 9.84 2.73
CA SER A 13 6.56 9.06 3.33
C SER A 13 5.42 9.98 3.78
N LEU A 14 4.29 9.39 4.16
CA LEU A 14 3.23 10.14 4.84
C LEU A 14 3.74 10.76 6.15
N LYS A 15 4.68 10.13 6.85
CA LYS A 15 5.24 10.65 8.11
C LYS A 15 6.22 11.80 7.92
N ASP A 16 6.89 11.85 6.78
CA ASP A 16 7.75 12.99 6.44
C ASP A 16 6.91 14.21 6.04
N PHE A 17 5.70 13.98 5.54
CA PHE A 17 4.79 15.02 5.09
C PHE A 17 3.80 15.48 6.17
N CYS A 18 3.38 14.60 7.08
CA CYS A 18 2.35 14.88 8.07
C CYS A 18 2.95 15.11 9.47
N TRP A 19 2.29 15.98 10.25
CA TRP A 19 2.68 16.27 11.63
C TRP A 19 2.07 15.25 12.60
N PRO A 20 2.84 14.73 13.57
CA PRO A 20 2.32 13.82 14.57
C PRO A 20 1.33 14.53 15.49
N VAL A 21 0.28 13.81 15.88
CA VAL A 21 -0.63 14.19 16.97
C VAL A 21 -0.85 13.02 17.92
N ASP A 22 -1.11 13.33 19.19
CA ASP A 22 -1.21 12.34 20.27
C ASP A 22 -2.65 12.11 20.74
N SER A 23 -3.63 12.78 20.13
CA SER A 23 -5.05 12.63 20.52
C SER A 23 -5.98 12.53 19.31
N ARG A 24 -7.05 11.77 19.51
CA ARG A 24 -8.15 11.61 18.53
C ARG A 24 -8.82 12.94 18.22
N ASP A 25 -9.05 13.77 19.24
CA ASP A 25 -9.68 15.09 19.07
C ASP A 25 -8.83 16.03 18.20
N ALA A 26 -7.51 16.01 18.37
CA ALA A 26 -6.61 16.78 17.52
C ALA A 26 -6.62 16.25 16.08
N PHE A 27 -6.63 14.93 15.90
CA PHE A 27 -6.62 14.29 14.58
C PHE A 27 -7.88 14.57 13.76
N PHE A 28 -9.06 14.55 14.39
CA PHE A 28 -10.35 14.81 13.72
C PHE A 28 -10.77 16.28 13.72
N ASN A 29 -9.90 17.20 14.12
CA ASN A 29 -10.17 18.63 14.01
C ASN A 29 -10.35 19.03 12.54
N PRO A 30 -11.52 19.58 12.13
CA PRO A 30 -11.81 19.90 10.74
C PRO A 30 -10.95 21.04 10.17
N GLU A 31 -10.34 21.86 11.01
CA GLU A 31 -9.43 22.93 10.60
C GLU A 31 -7.98 22.44 10.45
N ALA A 32 -7.67 21.27 11.02
CA ALA A 32 -6.33 20.71 10.98
C ALA A 32 -6.16 19.75 9.79
N ASN A 33 -4.98 19.82 9.16
CA ASN A 33 -4.67 19.08 7.94
C ASN A 33 -3.24 18.56 8.00
N ASN A 34 -2.96 17.50 7.23
CA ASN A 34 -1.65 16.88 7.12
C ASN A 34 -1.17 16.39 8.49
N LEU A 35 -2.02 15.64 9.19
CA LEU A 35 -1.68 15.06 10.49
C LEU A 35 -1.53 13.55 10.36
N TYR A 36 -0.76 12.93 11.23
CA TYR A 36 -0.82 11.50 11.44
C TYR A 36 -0.98 11.15 12.92
N LEU A 37 -1.78 10.13 13.19
CA LEU A 37 -2.02 9.59 14.53
C LEU A 37 -1.52 8.15 14.56
N LYS A 38 -0.55 7.87 15.45
CA LYS A 38 -0.08 6.52 15.71
C LYS A 38 -1.15 5.74 16.46
N VAL A 39 -1.45 4.53 16.01
CA VAL A 39 -2.50 3.66 16.59
C VAL A 39 -1.91 2.42 17.21
N PHE A 40 -0.96 1.79 16.52
CA PHE A 40 -0.29 0.60 17.05
C PHE A 40 1.22 0.71 16.93
N GLU A 41 1.92 0.27 17.96
CA GLU A 41 3.37 0.12 17.90
C GLU A 41 3.78 -0.91 16.84
N GLY A 42 5.02 -0.73 16.36
CA GLY A 42 5.69 -1.71 15.53
C GLY A 42 5.85 -3.04 16.27
N VAL A 43 5.93 -4.12 15.49
CA VAL A 43 6.01 -5.48 16.03
C VAL A 43 7.10 -6.26 15.32
N ALA A 44 7.73 -7.19 16.03
CA ALA A 44 8.68 -8.14 15.50
C ALA A 44 8.32 -9.55 15.97
N TYR A 45 8.59 -10.55 15.15
CA TYR A 45 8.49 -11.95 15.56
C TYR A 45 9.57 -12.78 14.87
N ASP A 46 10.04 -13.79 15.60
CA ASP A 46 11.04 -14.73 15.10
C ASP A 46 10.34 -15.92 14.42
N CYS A 47 10.85 -16.29 13.26
CA CYS A 47 10.41 -17.45 12.52
C CYS A 47 11.31 -18.66 12.81
N THR A 48 10.68 -19.82 12.94
CA THR A 48 11.42 -21.09 12.92
C THR A 48 11.70 -21.47 11.46
N PRO A 49 12.97 -21.70 11.08
CA PRO A 49 13.31 -22.11 9.72
C PRO A 49 12.51 -23.34 9.28
N PRO A 50 12.04 -23.39 8.02
CA PRO A 50 11.42 -24.59 7.48
C PRO A 50 12.31 -25.83 7.70
N LEU A 51 11.70 -26.96 8.08
CA LEU A 51 12.42 -28.20 8.44
C LEU A 51 13.35 -28.70 7.32
N ASN A 52 12.97 -28.47 6.07
CA ASN A 52 13.75 -28.83 4.88
C ASN A 52 14.84 -27.80 4.54
N MET A 53 14.78 -26.59 5.08
CA MET A 53 15.80 -25.57 4.88
C MET A 53 17.05 -25.86 5.71
N THR A 54 16.90 -26.26 6.97
CA THR A 54 18.05 -26.53 7.87
C THR A 54 18.95 -27.66 7.39
N ALA A 55 18.41 -28.61 6.63
CA ALA A 55 19.16 -29.74 6.06
C ALA A 55 19.63 -29.50 4.62
N SER A 56 19.23 -28.39 3.99
CA SER A 56 19.54 -28.11 2.58
C SER A 56 20.90 -27.43 2.45
N PRO A 57 21.78 -27.87 1.52
CA PRO A 57 23.00 -27.14 1.20
C PRO A 57 22.73 -25.74 0.60
N ASP A 58 21.50 -25.51 0.12
CA ASP A 58 21.06 -24.23 -0.46
C ASP A 58 20.37 -23.30 0.55
N ALA A 59 20.36 -23.63 1.84
CA ALA A 59 19.65 -22.87 2.87
C ALA A 59 19.99 -21.36 2.86
N ASP A 60 21.25 -21.04 2.64
CA ASP A 60 21.74 -19.65 2.63
C ASP A 60 21.19 -18.85 1.45
N LEU A 61 20.85 -19.50 0.34
CA LEU A 61 20.15 -18.85 -0.78
C LEU A 61 18.76 -18.41 -0.34
N PHE A 62 18.10 -19.08 0.60
CA PHE A 62 16.78 -18.66 1.06
C PHE A 62 16.84 -17.54 2.10
N LYS A 63 17.93 -17.43 2.86
CA LYS A 63 18.12 -16.40 3.90
C LYS A 63 18.74 -15.09 3.39
N ASN A 64 19.69 -15.15 2.44
CA ASN A 64 20.52 -14.00 2.05
C ASN A 64 20.26 -13.51 0.61
N SER A 65 19.00 -13.23 0.29
CA SER A 65 18.65 -12.73 -1.04
C SER A 65 19.04 -11.29 -1.30
N PRO A 66 19.38 -10.95 -2.55
CA PRO A 66 19.36 -9.57 -3.03
C PRO A 66 17.94 -9.01 -3.33
N VAL A 67 16.86 -9.74 -3.02
CA VAL A 67 15.45 -9.36 -3.30
C VAL A 67 14.69 -9.49 -1.99
N HIS A 68 14.25 -8.36 -1.42
CA HIS A 68 13.74 -8.19 -0.05
C HIS A 68 12.38 -8.86 0.28
N HIS A 69 11.95 -9.89 -0.47
CA HIS A 69 10.74 -10.67 -0.17
C HIS A 69 11.06 -12.09 0.32
N ARG A 70 12.29 -12.35 0.80
CA ARG A 70 12.70 -13.68 1.25
C ARG A 70 12.43 -13.88 2.74
N TYR A 71 12.38 -15.16 3.12
CA TYR A 71 12.26 -15.63 4.49
C TYR A 71 13.37 -15.00 5.34
N ALA A 72 12.99 -14.35 6.43
CA ALA A 72 13.91 -13.82 7.42
C ALA A 72 13.72 -14.58 8.74
N ASP A 73 14.80 -14.77 9.49
CA ASP A 73 14.70 -15.39 10.81
C ASP A 73 13.92 -14.49 11.78
N THR A 74 13.93 -13.17 11.56
CA THR A 74 13.08 -12.20 12.26
C THR A 74 12.33 -11.36 11.23
N HIS A 75 11.02 -11.24 11.39
CA HIS A 75 10.18 -10.36 10.60
C HIS A 75 9.75 -9.17 11.44
N GLU A 76 9.98 -7.97 10.91
CA GLU A 76 9.61 -6.71 11.54
C GLU A 76 8.54 -6.01 10.71
N ALA A 77 7.62 -5.35 11.41
CA ALA A 77 6.64 -4.45 10.85
C ALA A 77 6.68 -3.14 11.62
N GLY A 78 6.71 -2.03 10.89
CA GLY A 78 6.69 -0.69 11.46
C GLY A 78 5.39 -0.38 12.22
N GLU A 79 5.38 0.74 12.93
CA GLU A 79 4.18 1.25 13.57
C GLU A 79 3.05 1.49 12.56
N VAL A 80 1.82 1.33 13.04
CA VAL A 80 0.59 1.53 12.27
C VAL A 80 -0.02 2.86 12.68
N PHE A 81 -0.40 3.65 11.69
CA PHE A 81 -0.93 4.99 11.87
C PHE A 81 -2.00 5.28 10.84
N ILE A 82 -2.76 6.35 11.06
CA ILE A 82 -3.63 6.93 10.04
C ILE A 82 -3.19 8.36 9.77
N ALA A 83 -3.15 8.76 8.50
CA ALA A 83 -2.91 10.13 8.10
C ALA A 83 -4.21 10.81 7.63
N THR A 84 -4.33 12.11 7.87
CA THR A 84 -5.34 12.97 7.24
C THR A 84 -4.62 13.99 6.39
N LEU A 85 -4.99 14.08 5.12
CA LEU A 85 -4.41 15.00 4.15
C LEU A 85 -5.45 16.06 3.78
N GLY A 86 -5.08 17.32 3.90
CA GLY A 86 -5.92 18.44 3.47
C GLY A 86 -5.51 18.90 2.08
N LYS A 87 -6.49 19.19 1.21
CA LYS A 87 -6.24 19.58 -0.18
C LYS A 87 -5.33 18.57 -0.90
N ALA A 88 -5.56 17.28 -0.68
CA ALA A 88 -4.76 16.22 -1.27
C ALA A 88 -5.10 16.05 -2.74
N ARG A 89 -4.11 15.72 -3.57
CA ARG A 89 -4.32 15.30 -4.96
C ARG A 89 -3.97 13.83 -5.08
N ILE A 90 -4.81 13.04 -5.73
CA ILE A 90 -4.39 11.73 -6.24
C ILE A 90 -4.37 11.76 -7.76
N ALA A 91 -3.39 11.09 -8.34
CA ALA A 91 -3.27 10.92 -9.77
C ALA A 91 -2.69 9.56 -10.15
N THR A 92 -2.81 9.24 -11.44
CA THR A 92 -2.36 7.98 -12.09
C THR A 92 -3.22 6.76 -11.74
N PRO A 93 -3.22 5.69 -12.55
CA PRO A 93 -4.03 4.48 -12.29
C PRO A 93 -3.81 3.78 -10.94
N TYR A 94 -2.75 4.13 -10.21
CA TYR A 94 -2.40 3.55 -8.91
C TYR A 94 -2.63 4.51 -7.73
N ALA A 95 -3.28 5.65 -7.97
CA ALA A 95 -3.61 6.66 -6.96
C ALA A 95 -2.39 7.15 -6.17
N PHE A 96 -1.33 7.53 -6.87
CA PHE A 96 -0.22 8.24 -6.24
C PHE A 96 -0.72 9.55 -5.64
N ILE A 97 -0.23 9.87 -4.45
CA ILE A 97 -0.65 11.03 -3.68
C ILE A 97 0.35 12.16 -3.89
N PHE A 98 -0.18 13.35 -4.15
CA PHE A 98 0.56 14.58 -4.34
C PHE A 98 -0.03 15.68 -3.47
N ASN A 99 0.78 16.66 -3.09
CA ASN A 99 0.24 17.93 -2.60
C ASN A 99 -0.20 18.78 -3.80
N GLN A 100 -0.87 19.91 -3.53
CA GLN A 100 -1.31 20.85 -4.58
C GLN A 100 -0.15 21.43 -5.40
N SER A 101 1.08 21.41 -4.88
CA SER A 101 2.29 21.84 -5.61
C SER A 101 2.88 20.74 -6.50
N GLY A 102 2.27 19.55 -6.55
CA GLY A 102 2.75 18.42 -7.37
C GLY A 102 3.89 17.61 -6.74
N VAL A 103 4.17 17.80 -5.45
CA VAL A 103 5.17 16.98 -4.73
C VAL A 103 4.54 15.65 -4.37
N LEU A 104 5.16 14.56 -4.82
CA LEU A 104 4.77 13.19 -4.55
C LEU A 104 5.22 12.75 -3.15
N PHE A 105 4.28 12.22 -2.37
CA PHE A 105 4.57 11.53 -1.12
C PHE A 105 3.68 10.29 -1.02
N ASN A 106 4.27 9.12 -0.78
CA ASN A 106 3.50 7.88 -0.72
C ASN A 106 4.25 6.85 0.13
N ASP A 107 3.50 5.91 0.70
CA ASP A 107 4.06 4.77 1.38
C ASP A 107 3.98 3.52 0.49
N SER A 108 4.90 2.60 0.73
CA SER A 108 4.95 1.30 0.09
C SER A 108 4.95 0.23 1.16
N TYR A 109 4.14 -0.81 0.94
CA TYR A 109 4.05 -1.92 1.86
C TYR A 109 5.41 -2.59 2.11
N HIS A 110 6.23 -2.72 1.07
CA HIS A 110 7.53 -3.37 1.19
C HIS A 110 8.59 -2.46 1.78
N ASN A 111 8.74 -1.26 1.20
CA ASN A 111 9.60 -0.16 1.61
C ASN A 111 9.63 0.88 0.48
N GLN A 112 10.16 2.08 0.78
CA GLN A 112 10.26 3.19 -0.16
C GLN A 112 11.09 2.85 -1.42
N SER A 113 12.07 1.95 -1.35
CA SER A 113 12.91 1.58 -2.50
C SER A 113 12.16 0.85 -3.62
N MET A 114 10.93 0.38 -3.34
CA MET A 114 10.05 -0.27 -4.31
C MET A 114 9.12 0.71 -5.05
N LEU A 115 9.01 1.97 -4.61
CA LEU A 115 8.20 3.00 -5.28
C LEU A 115 8.72 3.45 -6.67
N PRO A 116 10.04 3.51 -6.93
CA PRO A 116 10.53 3.77 -8.28
C PRO A 116 9.98 2.83 -9.35
N MET A 117 9.90 1.52 -9.06
CA MET A 117 9.54 0.51 -10.05
C MET A 117 8.18 0.77 -10.74
N PRO A 118 7.07 1.04 -10.02
CA PRO A 118 5.80 1.34 -10.67
C PRO A 118 5.86 2.70 -11.38
N ILE A 119 6.55 3.69 -10.81
CA ILE A 119 6.70 5.04 -11.37
C ILE A 119 7.40 5.02 -12.72
N GLU A 120 8.51 4.28 -12.83
CA GLU A 120 9.29 4.14 -14.07
C GLU A 120 8.54 3.41 -15.19
N ARG A 121 7.50 2.65 -14.85
CA ARG A 121 6.66 1.91 -15.80
C ARG A 121 5.44 2.69 -16.26
N MET A 122 5.15 3.84 -15.64
CA MET A 122 3.95 4.63 -15.91
C MET A 122 4.24 5.78 -16.86
N GLU A 123 3.45 5.86 -17.94
CA GLU A 123 3.51 6.94 -18.93
C GLU A 123 3.22 8.33 -18.34
N HIS A 124 2.58 8.39 -17.17
CA HIS A 124 2.27 9.64 -16.48
C HIS A 124 3.52 10.33 -15.96
N PHE A 125 4.58 9.57 -15.66
CA PHE A 125 5.85 10.11 -15.21
C PHE A 125 6.79 10.26 -16.40
N ILE A 126 7.20 11.50 -16.66
CA ILE A 126 8.01 11.87 -17.81
C ILE A 126 9.35 12.36 -17.28
N LYS A 127 10.42 11.66 -17.66
CA LYS A 127 11.80 12.08 -17.41
C LYS A 127 12.19 13.11 -18.45
N VAL A 128 12.62 14.30 -18.01
CA VAL A 128 13.09 15.38 -18.88
C VAL A 128 14.46 15.86 -18.39
N ASP A 129 15.36 16.15 -19.32
CA ASP A 129 16.65 16.76 -19.00
C ASP A 129 16.56 18.27 -19.26
N LEU A 130 16.40 19.05 -18.19
CA LEU A 130 16.33 20.50 -18.26
C LEU A 130 17.74 21.05 -18.52
N GLN A 131 17.95 21.63 -19.69
CA GLN A 131 19.18 22.38 -19.97
C GLN A 131 19.10 23.74 -19.29
N MET A 132 20.00 24.00 -18.34
CA MET A 132 20.06 25.23 -17.57
C MET A 132 21.43 25.87 -17.72
N SER A 133 21.49 27.20 -17.67
CA SER A 133 22.75 27.94 -17.63
C SER A 133 22.73 28.99 -16.53
N ILE A 134 23.76 29.02 -15.69
CA ILE A 134 23.95 30.05 -14.66
C ILE A 134 25.33 30.66 -14.84
N LYS A 135 25.40 31.98 -15.05
CA LYS A 135 26.66 32.73 -15.25
C LYS A 135 27.59 32.05 -16.26
N ASP A 136 27.07 31.75 -17.44
CA ASP A 136 27.76 31.13 -18.57
C ASP A 136 28.21 29.67 -18.39
N GLU A 137 27.90 29.04 -17.25
CA GLU A 137 28.06 27.60 -17.05
C GLU A 137 26.76 26.87 -17.40
N ALA A 138 26.79 26.06 -18.47
CA ALA A 138 25.68 25.21 -18.87
C ALA A 138 25.75 23.85 -18.17
N PHE A 139 24.63 23.40 -17.63
CA PHE A 139 24.48 22.09 -17.01
C PHE A 139 23.10 21.50 -17.28
N SER A 140 23.02 20.16 -17.28
CA SER A 140 21.78 19.42 -17.45
C SER A 140 21.25 19.03 -16.08
N VAL A 141 19.99 19.37 -15.80
CA VAL A 141 19.28 18.97 -14.57
C VAL A 141 18.24 17.92 -14.95
N PRO A 142 18.42 16.65 -14.55
CA PRO A 142 17.37 15.66 -14.73
C PRO A 142 16.17 16.02 -13.84
N ALA A 143 14.99 16.08 -14.42
CA ALA A 143 13.74 16.33 -13.73
C ALA A 143 12.73 15.21 -14.03
N ASN A 144 12.05 14.77 -12.98
CA ASN A 144 10.89 13.90 -13.11
C ASN A 144 9.65 14.79 -13.08
N THR A 145 8.87 14.77 -14.15
CA THR A 145 7.60 15.47 -14.23
C THR A 145 6.46 14.47 -14.21
N VAL A 146 5.31 14.89 -13.73
CA VAL A 146 4.08 14.10 -13.76
C VAL A 146 3.03 14.87 -14.54
N ARG A 147 2.34 14.17 -15.44
CA ARG A 147 1.21 14.74 -16.17
C ARG A 147 -0.06 14.60 -15.33
N PHE A 148 -0.70 15.74 -15.08
CA PHE A 148 -2.05 15.80 -14.49
C PHE A 148 -3.09 16.12 -15.56
N ASP A 149 -4.29 15.58 -15.36
CA ASP A 149 -5.46 15.96 -16.13
C ASP A 149 -5.99 17.30 -15.60
N TRP A 150 -6.41 18.17 -16.53
CA TRP A 150 -6.94 19.49 -16.21
C TRP A 150 -8.27 19.75 -16.92
N PRO A 151 -9.31 20.22 -16.20
CA PRO A 151 -9.33 20.47 -14.76
C PRO A 151 -9.40 19.16 -13.93
N PRO A 152 -8.84 19.14 -12.71
CA PRO A 152 -8.96 18.00 -11.81
C PRO A 152 -10.41 17.86 -11.30
N LYS A 153 -10.85 16.61 -11.11
CA LYS A 153 -12.16 16.32 -10.49
C LYS A 153 -12.11 16.70 -9.01
N GLN A 154 -13.04 17.52 -8.56
CA GLN A 154 -13.12 17.95 -7.16
C GLN A 154 -13.97 16.95 -6.36
N ILE A 155 -13.48 16.58 -5.18
CA ILE A 155 -14.15 15.72 -4.20
C ILE A 155 -14.22 16.49 -2.88
N GLU A 156 -15.40 17.02 -2.58
CA GLU A 156 -15.63 17.84 -1.38
C GLU A 156 -15.84 16.98 -0.12
N GLU A 157 -16.43 15.79 -0.28
CA GLU A 157 -16.69 14.88 0.84
C GLU A 157 -15.40 14.19 1.33
N PRO A 158 -15.20 14.06 2.66
CA PRO A 158 -14.05 13.33 3.19
C PRO A 158 -14.08 11.86 2.78
N CYS A 159 -12.97 11.38 2.23
CA CYS A 159 -12.86 10.01 1.72
C CYS A 159 -11.76 9.21 2.44
N ILE A 160 -11.82 7.88 2.34
CA ILE A 160 -10.74 6.98 2.75
C ILE A 160 -10.07 6.41 1.50
N LEU A 161 -8.75 6.56 1.39
CA LEU A 161 -7.99 6.00 0.28
C LEU A 161 -7.66 4.52 0.52
N LEU A 162 -8.22 3.64 -0.32
CA LEU A 162 -7.93 2.22 -0.33
C LEU A 162 -7.33 1.80 -1.68
N ALA A 163 -6.17 2.37 -1.99
CA ALA A 163 -5.39 2.08 -3.18
C ALA A 163 -3.88 2.10 -2.85
N SER A 164 -3.10 1.33 -3.61
CA SER A 164 -1.63 1.32 -3.53
C SER A 164 -1.01 0.89 -4.87
N PRO A 165 0.30 1.14 -5.11
CA PRO A 165 0.98 0.80 -6.37
C PRO A 165 1.00 -0.68 -6.81
N TRP A 166 0.35 -1.58 -6.06
CA TRP A 166 0.37 -3.03 -6.33
C TRP A 166 -0.97 -3.72 -6.08
N CYS A 167 -2.01 -2.96 -5.72
CA CYS A 167 -3.28 -3.52 -5.23
C CYS A 167 -4.04 -4.38 -6.25
N GLU A 168 -3.57 -4.47 -7.51
CA GLU A 168 -4.09 -5.38 -8.53
C GLU A 168 -3.79 -6.86 -8.28
N GLY A 169 -2.70 -7.15 -7.56
CA GLY A 169 -2.29 -8.52 -7.28
C GLY A 169 -3.05 -9.09 -6.08
N TYR A 170 -3.51 -10.34 -6.15
CA TYR A 170 -4.22 -11.00 -5.03
C TYR A 170 -3.50 -10.89 -3.69
N HIS A 171 -2.17 -11.08 -3.69
CA HIS A 171 -1.35 -10.92 -2.48
C HIS A 171 -1.46 -9.51 -1.89
N HIS A 172 -1.17 -8.49 -2.72
CA HIS A 172 -1.21 -7.09 -2.31
C HIS A 172 -2.62 -6.63 -1.92
N TRP A 173 -3.65 -7.16 -2.60
CA TRP A 173 -5.03 -6.88 -2.24
C TRP A 173 -5.35 -7.42 -0.85
N ILE A 174 -5.12 -8.71 -0.61
CA ILE A 174 -5.54 -9.40 0.62
C ILE A 174 -4.70 -9.02 1.82
N LEU A 175 -3.37 -8.94 1.66
CA LEU A 175 -2.47 -8.68 2.79
C LEU A 175 -2.10 -7.21 2.94
N GLU A 176 -2.22 -6.36 1.94
CA GLU A 176 -1.74 -4.98 2.05
C GLU A 176 -2.89 -3.98 1.99
N THR A 177 -3.82 -4.18 1.06
CA THR A 177 -4.88 -3.24 0.77
C THR A 177 -6.06 -3.42 1.71
N LEU A 178 -6.73 -4.58 1.70
CA LEU A 178 -7.86 -4.88 2.59
C LEU A 178 -7.56 -4.63 4.08
N PRO A 179 -6.35 -4.95 4.60
CA PRO A 179 -6.04 -4.71 6.01
C PRO A 179 -6.17 -3.27 6.44
N ARG A 180 -5.99 -2.31 5.53
CA ARG A 180 -6.13 -0.87 5.83
C ARG A 180 -7.53 -0.47 6.30
N LEU A 181 -8.53 -1.33 6.10
CA LEU A 181 -9.87 -1.18 6.68
C LEU A 181 -9.90 -1.38 8.20
N TRP A 182 -8.77 -1.73 8.84
CA TRP A 182 -8.61 -1.70 10.31
C TRP A 182 -9.06 -0.35 10.90
N ALA A 183 -8.84 0.75 10.17
CA ALA A 183 -9.20 2.08 10.62
C ALA A 183 -10.70 2.25 10.88
N LEU A 184 -11.57 1.46 10.23
CA LEU A 184 -13.01 1.51 10.45
C LEU A 184 -13.45 0.85 11.77
N ASP A 185 -12.64 -0.08 12.28
CA ASP A 185 -12.86 -0.67 13.61
C ASP A 185 -12.53 0.35 14.70
N GLU A 186 -11.38 1.01 14.54
CA GLU A 186 -10.81 1.93 15.52
C GLU A 186 -11.50 3.29 15.58
N PHE A 187 -12.01 3.79 14.45
CA PHE A 187 -12.57 5.13 14.34
C PHE A 187 -14.00 5.12 13.78
N GLU A 188 -14.96 5.53 14.60
CA GLU A 188 -16.37 5.57 14.19
C GLU A 188 -16.66 6.68 13.18
N GLU A 189 -15.88 7.77 13.20
CA GLU A 189 -15.94 8.89 12.26
C GLU A 189 -15.70 8.45 10.81
N LEU A 190 -14.98 7.34 10.63
CA LEU A 190 -14.60 6.81 9.33
C LEU A 190 -15.61 5.78 8.79
N ARG A 191 -16.48 5.23 9.65
CA ARG A 191 -17.30 4.04 9.32
C ARG A 191 -18.27 4.24 8.17
N ASN A 192 -18.68 5.47 7.90
CA ASN A 192 -19.65 5.78 6.84
C ASN A 192 -19.04 6.57 5.67
N LEU A 193 -17.74 6.88 5.72
CA LEU A 193 -17.10 7.65 4.64
C LEU A 193 -17.00 6.83 3.35
N PRO A 194 -17.04 7.48 2.18
CA PRO A 194 -16.72 6.83 0.92
C PRO A 194 -15.29 6.24 0.92
N VAL A 195 -15.15 5.09 0.29
CA VAL A 195 -13.89 4.37 0.14
C VAL A 195 -13.44 4.46 -1.32
N VAL A 196 -12.33 5.15 -1.54
CA VAL A 196 -11.74 5.35 -2.87
C VAL A 196 -10.95 4.10 -3.25
N ILE A 197 -11.34 3.47 -4.36
CA ILE A 197 -10.64 2.32 -4.95
C ILE A 197 -10.37 2.55 -6.43
N PRO A 198 -9.40 1.86 -7.04
CA PRO A 198 -9.17 1.97 -8.48
C PRO A 198 -10.36 1.49 -9.32
N ALA A 199 -10.69 2.18 -10.40
CA ALA A 199 -11.82 1.84 -11.27
C ALA A 199 -11.65 0.51 -12.01
N TRP A 200 -10.41 0.05 -12.19
CA TRP A 200 -10.11 -1.26 -12.76
C TRP A 200 -10.38 -2.42 -11.79
N ALA A 201 -10.81 -2.15 -10.55
CA ALA A 201 -11.15 -3.16 -9.55
C ALA A 201 -12.12 -4.21 -10.12
N LYS A 202 -11.64 -5.45 -10.17
CA LYS A 202 -12.38 -6.64 -10.62
C LYS A 202 -13.40 -7.10 -9.57
N GLN A 203 -14.33 -7.97 -9.96
CA GLN A 203 -15.40 -8.47 -9.09
C GLN A 203 -14.90 -9.02 -7.75
N TYR A 204 -13.78 -9.77 -7.71
CA TYR A 204 -13.26 -10.29 -6.45
C TYR A 204 -12.84 -9.19 -5.45
N HIS A 205 -12.43 -8.01 -5.93
CA HIS A 205 -12.13 -6.87 -5.07
C HIS A 205 -13.43 -6.39 -4.41
N LEU A 206 -14.48 -6.21 -5.21
CA LEU A 206 -15.79 -5.76 -4.74
C LEU A 206 -16.42 -6.78 -3.77
N ASP A 207 -16.37 -8.07 -4.10
CA ASP A 207 -16.87 -9.14 -3.22
C ASP A 207 -16.11 -9.16 -1.89
N SER A 208 -14.79 -8.93 -1.94
CA SER A 208 -13.96 -8.80 -0.73
C SER A 208 -14.35 -7.56 0.09
N LEU A 209 -14.58 -6.42 -0.55
CA LEU A 209 -15.01 -5.19 0.14
C LEU A 209 -16.35 -5.39 0.84
N LYS A 210 -17.31 -6.02 0.14
CA LYS A 210 -18.61 -6.38 0.70
C LYS A 210 -18.48 -7.33 1.89
N ALA A 211 -17.62 -8.34 1.80
CA ALA A 211 -17.31 -9.23 2.93
C ALA A 211 -16.73 -8.46 4.13
N PHE A 212 -16.08 -7.33 3.91
CA PHE A 212 -15.53 -6.47 4.97
C PHE A 212 -16.51 -5.37 5.43
N GLY A 213 -17.76 -5.38 4.93
CA GLY A 213 -18.81 -4.43 5.31
C GLY A 213 -18.78 -3.11 4.54
N ILE A 214 -18.16 -3.08 3.36
CA ILE A 214 -18.19 -1.93 2.46
C ILE A 214 -19.18 -2.23 1.33
N ASP A 215 -20.35 -1.61 1.41
CA ASP A 215 -21.39 -1.72 0.41
C ASP A 215 -21.09 -0.85 -0.83
N ASP A 216 -21.74 -1.17 -1.96
CA ASP A 216 -21.48 -0.54 -3.26
C ASP A 216 -21.72 0.98 -3.26
N ASP A 217 -22.62 1.48 -2.42
CA ASP A 217 -22.93 2.91 -2.27
C ASP A 217 -21.80 3.70 -1.59
N ARG A 218 -20.93 3.02 -0.85
CA ARG A 218 -19.72 3.63 -0.27
C ARG A 218 -18.52 3.60 -1.20
N ILE A 219 -18.58 2.88 -2.32
CA ILE A 219 -17.43 2.70 -3.19
C ILE A 219 -17.32 3.86 -4.18
N LEU A 220 -16.20 4.60 -4.08
CA LEU A 220 -15.87 5.67 -5.03
C LEU A 220 -14.76 5.19 -5.98
N LYS A 221 -15.12 4.89 -7.23
CA LYS A 221 -14.18 4.36 -8.24
C LYS A 221 -13.34 5.46 -8.86
N PHE A 222 -12.06 5.47 -8.55
CA PHE A 222 -11.06 6.38 -9.10
C PHE A 222 -10.59 5.91 -10.47
N ASP A 223 -10.81 6.75 -11.49
CA ASP A 223 -10.55 6.46 -12.91
C ASP A 223 -9.07 6.48 -13.30
N GLY A 224 -8.17 6.86 -12.38
CA GLY A 224 -6.75 7.02 -12.66
C GLY A 224 -6.36 8.39 -13.21
N GLY A 225 -7.33 9.29 -13.40
CA GLY A 225 -7.10 10.68 -13.79
C GLY A 225 -6.57 11.52 -12.64
N THR A 226 -6.91 12.81 -12.59
CA THR A 226 -6.50 13.71 -11.48
C THR A 226 -7.69 14.13 -10.64
N TRP A 227 -7.68 13.76 -9.35
CA TRP A 227 -8.74 14.11 -8.40
C TRP A 227 -8.15 14.90 -7.24
N ASP A 228 -8.78 16.02 -6.90
CA ASP A 228 -8.47 16.84 -5.73
C ASP A 228 -9.51 16.60 -4.64
N PHE A 229 -9.05 16.43 -3.41
CA PHE A 229 -9.86 16.18 -2.23
C PHE A 229 -9.70 17.33 -1.25
N GLU A 230 -10.81 17.81 -0.70
CA GLU A 230 -10.73 18.71 0.46
C GLU A 230 -10.10 17.98 1.66
N ARG A 231 -10.48 16.72 1.88
CA ARG A 231 -9.92 15.86 2.92
C ARG A 231 -9.83 14.40 2.49
N LEU A 232 -8.64 13.80 2.67
CA LEU A 232 -8.40 12.39 2.39
C LEU A 232 -7.76 11.70 3.59
N TYR A 233 -8.41 10.66 4.10
CA TYR A 233 -7.86 9.79 5.13
C TYR A 233 -7.09 8.64 4.48
N VAL A 234 -5.88 8.41 4.97
CA VAL A 234 -4.97 7.40 4.44
C VAL A 234 -4.50 6.52 5.59
N PRO A 235 -5.18 5.40 5.87
CA PRO A 235 -4.70 4.42 6.83
C PRO A 235 -3.39 3.82 6.34
N SER A 236 -2.40 3.67 7.21
CA SER A 236 -1.17 2.94 6.87
C SER A 236 -1.45 1.45 6.74
N PHE A 237 -0.45 0.73 6.22
CA PHE A 237 -0.45 -0.73 6.26
C PHE A 237 -0.50 -1.23 7.71
N LEU A 238 -1.17 -2.37 7.93
CA LEU A 238 -1.24 -3.06 9.23
C LEU A 238 0.08 -3.79 9.58
N ALA A 239 0.93 -3.98 8.57
CA ALA A 239 2.29 -4.48 8.69
C ALA A 239 3.24 -3.79 7.69
N PRO A 240 3.59 -2.50 7.86
CA PRO A 240 4.52 -1.84 6.96
C PRO A 240 5.89 -2.53 7.00
N GLY A 241 6.43 -2.92 5.87
CA GLY A 241 7.75 -3.57 5.74
C GLY A 241 7.72 -5.10 5.67
N GLY A 242 6.56 -5.76 5.85
CA GLY A 242 6.51 -7.20 5.90
C GLY A 242 5.17 -7.75 6.36
N HIS A 243 5.17 -8.92 7.00
CA HIS A 243 3.95 -9.50 7.57
C HIS A 243 3.92 -9.25 9.07
N SER A 244 2.74 -9.21 9.67
CA SER A 244 2.58 -9.25 11.13
C SER A 244 1.48 -10.22 11.54
N GLU A 245 1.60 -10.80 12.74
CA GLU A 245 0.52 -11.62 13.29
C GLU A 245 -0.79 -10.83 13.39
N ARG A 246 -0.72 -9.55 13.78
CA ARG A 246 -1.87 -8.64 13.83
C ARG A 246 -2.60 -8.58 12.49
N GLN A 247 -1.86 -8.33 11.41
CA GLN A 247 -2.40 -8.27 10.05
C GLN A 247 -3.05 -9.59 9.64
N ILE A 248 -2.32 -10.70 9.79
CA ILE A 248 -2.77 -12.02 9.34
C ILE A 248 -4.01 -12.46 10.12
N THR A 249 -4.00 -12.29 11.44
CA THR A 249 -5.13 -12.63 12.31
C THR A 249 -6.33 -11.74 11.99
N TRP A 250 -6.14 -10.43 11.83
CA TRP A 250 -7.23 -9.51 11.52
C TRP A 250 -7.93 -9.89 10.21
N VAL A 251 -7.17 -10.13 9.12
CA VAL A 251 -7.74 -10.55 7.83
C VAL A 251 -8.47 -11.89 7.94
N ARG A 252 -7.82 -12.86 8.60
CA ARG A 252 -8.35 -14.21 8.78
C ARG A 252 -9.69 -14.20 9.50
N GLU A 253 -9.78 -13.49 10.62
CA GLU A 253 -11.01 -13.42 11.41
C GLU A 253 -12.11 -12.65 10.70
N ARG A 254 -11.79 -11.57 9.97
CA ARG A 254 -12.75 -10.86 9.13
C ARG A 254 -13.34 -11.75 8.03
N LEU A 255 -12.49 -12.45 7.28
CA LEU A 255 -12.94 -13.36 6.22
C LEU A 255 -13.77 -14.52 6.79
N ARG A 256 -13.30 -15.14 7.89
CA ARG A 256 -14.05 -16.22 8.55
C ARG A 256 -15.44 -15.77 8.97
N LYS A 257 -15.53 -14.62 9.63
CA LYS A 257 -16.81 -14.03 10.06
C LYS A 257 -17.71 -13.75 8.86
N ALA A 258 -17.18 -13.13 7.81
CA ALA A 258 -17.95 -12.77 6.61
C ALA A 258 -18.56 -13.98 5.89
N PHE A 259 -17.83 -15.09 5.87
CA PHE A 259 -18.26 -16.32 5.20
C PHE A 259 -18.88 -17.35 6.16
N GLY A 260 -19.14 -16.99 7.43
CA GLY A 260 -19.72 -17.90 8.41
C GLY A 260 -18.87 -19.14 8.71
N ILE A 261 -17.54 -19.04 8.53
CA ILE A 261 -16.61 -20.14 8.73
C ILE A 261 -16.27 -20.22 10.21
N THR A 262 -16.88 -21.19 10.90
CA THR A 262 -16.44 -21.59 12.24
C THR A 262 -15.20 -22.48 12.12
N PRO A 263 -14.15 -22.27 12.95
CA PRO A 263 -13.05 -23.20 13.02
C PRO A 263 -13.58 -24.57 13.48
N GLU A 264 -13.72 -25.53 12.57
CA GLU A 264 -13.98 -26.91 12.98
C GLU A 264 -12.74 -27.45 13.69
N SER A 265 -12.92 -28.08 14.85
CA SER A 265 -11.83 -28.78 15.51
C SER A 265 -11.37 -29.95 14.62
N THR A 266 -10.14 -29.84 14.14
CA THR A 266 -9.26 -30.98 13.81
C THR A 266 -9.84 -32.04 12.86
N LYS A 267 -10.09 -31.69 11.60
CA LYS A 267 -9.89 -32.69 10.54
C LYS A 267 -8.56 -32.43 9.86
N GLU A 268 -7.62 -33.33 10.11
CA GLU A 268 -6.26 -33.38 9.55
C GLU A 268 -6.24 -33.71 8.05
N ARG A 269 -7.23 -33.25 7.28
CA ARG A 269 -7.24 -33.45 5.84
C ARG A 269 -6.21 -32.50 5.23
N ARG A 270 -5.03 -33.03 4.96
CA ARG A 270 -4.02 -32.33 4.15
C ARG A 270 -4.55 -32.19 2.73
N LEU A 271 -4.77 -30.95 2.31
CA LEU A 271 -5.14 -30.61 0.95
C LEU A 271 -3.87 -30.26 0.18
N TYR A 272 -3.58 -31.04 -0.86
CA TYR A 272 -2.56 -30.68 -1.83
C TYR A 272 -3.22 -29.85 -2.93
N VAL A 273 -2.71 -28.63 -3.14
CA VAL A 273 -3.16 -27.74 -4.20
C VAL A 273 -2.12 -27.79 -5.31
N SER A 274 -2.42 -28.52 -6.38
CA SER A 274 -1.55 -28.55 -7.57
C SER A 274 -1.63 -27.22 -8.29
N ARG A 275 -0.50 -26.76 -8.84
CA ARG A 275 -0.43 -25.58 -9.72
C ARG A 275 0.02 -25.98 -11.12
N ARG A 276 -0.21 -27.24 -11.52
CA ARG A 276 0.14 -27.77 -12.86
C ARG A 276 -0.49 -26.95 -13.99
N ASP A 277 -1.64 -26.35 -13.74
CA ASP A 277 -2.37 -25.47 -14.66
C ASP A 277 -1.97 -23.99 -14.55
N ALA A 278 -1.01 -23.63 -13.69
CA ALA A 278 -0.54 -22.26 -13.57
C ALA A 278 0.24 -21.80 -14.82
N VAL A 279 -0.08 -20.58 -15.26
CA VAL A 279 0.53 -19.93 -16.43
C VAL A 279 1.98 -19.50 -16.16
N SER A 280 2.34 -19.24 -14.89
CA SER A 280 3.67 -18.77 -14.48
C SER A 280 4.10 -19.38 -13.14
N ARG A 281 5.40 -19.28 -12.85
CA ARG A 281 6.05 -19.86 -11.66
C ARG A 281 5.75 -21.36 -11.52
N ARG A 282 6.00 -22.10 -12.61
CA ARG A 282 5.94 -23.57 -12.61
C ARG A 282 7.11 -24.08 -11.79
N LEU A 283 6.79 -24.91 -10.79
CA LEU A 283 7.79 -25.66 -10.05
C LEU A 283 7.81 -27.06 -10.64
N ASP A 284 8.96 -27.49 -11.15
CA ASP A 284 9.11 -28.84 -11.74
C ASP A 284 9.01 -29.96 -10.69
N ASN A 285 9.04 -29.61 -9.40
CA ASN A 285 8.99 -30.54 -8.27
C ASN A 285 7.73 -30.37 -7.38
N GLU A 286 6.63 -29.91 -7.95
CA GLU A 286 5.31 -29.93 -7.29
C GLU A 286 4.69 -31.33 -7.18
#